data_AF-A0A7C5V1D1-F1
#
_entry.id   AF-A0A7C5V1D1-F1
#
_cell.length_a   1.000
_cell.length_b   1.000
_cell.length_c   1.000
_cell.angle_alpha   90.00
_cell.angle_beta   90.00
_cell.angle_gamma   90.00
#
_symmetry.space_group_name_H-M   'P 1'
#
loop_
_entity.id
_entity.type
_entity.pdbx_description
1 polymer ?
#
loop_
_entity_poly.entity_id
_entity_poly.type
_entity_poly.pdbx_seq_one_letter_code
_entity_poly.pdbx_strand_id
1 'polypeptide(L)'
;MSRPRRIDPKLVAQAQAALAQATSLNELRAAQAVLLPAVAHTTLEETAALLGVSRASVPRLQQRFREGREPSRSPRRGWGGRRRALMTLEEEKAFLAPWVEQARTADLLVVSPLRAA
;
A
#
# COMPACT_ATOMS: atom_id res chain seq x y z
N MET A 1 26.42 -16.41 -0.25
CA MET A 1 25.46 -17.53 -0.27
C MET A 1 24.06 -16.99 -0.01
N SER A 2 23.11 -17.16 -0.94
CA SER A 2 21.71 -16.76 -0.72
C SER A 2 21.12 -17.62 0.40
N ARG A 3 20.41 -16.99 1.34
CA ARG A 3 19.71 -17.71 2.41
C ARG A 3 18.70 -18.69 1.78
N PRO A 4 18.60 -19.94 2.26
CA PRO A 4 17.63 -20.89 1.73
C PRO A 4 16.21 -20.35 1.88
N ARG A 5 15.39 -20.55 0.84
CA ARG A 5 13.99 -20.10 0.84
C ARG A 5 13.22 -20.87 1.91
N ARG A 6 12.59 -20.15 2.83
CA ARG A 6 11.67 -20.73 3.81
C ARG A 6 10.26 -20.71 3.25
N ILE A 7 9.73 -21.88 2.93
CA ILE A 7 8.36 -22.05 2.48
C ILE A 7 7.54 -22.50 3.69
N ASP A 8 6.51 -21.74 4.04
CA ASP A 8 5.58 -22.11 5.10
C ASP A 8 4.56 -23.14 4.56
N PRO A 9 4.56 -24.40 5.05
CA PRO A 9 3.65 -25.42 4.56
C PRO A 9 2.17 -25.06 4.79
N LYS A 10 1.85 -24.30 5.84
CA LYS A 10 0.47 -23.84 6.09
C LYS A 10 0.01 -22.87 5.01
N LEU A 11 0.90 -21.97 4.59
CA LEU A 11 0.62 -21.02 3.52
C LEU A 11 0.43 -21.74 2.17
N VAL A 12 1.20 -22.79 1.91
CA VAL A 12 1.07 -23.62 0.69
C VAL A 12 -0.28 -24.33 0.64
N ALA A 13 -0.69 -24.99 1.73
CA ALA A 13 -2.00 -25.65 1.80
C ALA A 13 -3.15 -24.66 1.59
N GLN A 14 -3.04 -23.45 2.17
CA GLN A 14 -4.01 -22.37 1.95
C GLN A 14 -4.04 -21.90 0.51
N ALA A 15 -2.87 -21.76 -0.13
CA ALA A 15 -2.79 -21.39 -1.54
C ALA A 15 -3.40 -22.45 -2.46
N GLN A 16 -3.25 -23.74 -2.15
CA GLN A 16 -3.93 -24.82 -2.88
C GLN A 16 -5.46 -24.73 -2.74
N ALA A 17 -5.97 -24.52 -1.53
CA ALA A 17 -7.40 -24.37 -1.29
C ALA A 17 -7.97 -23.12 -1.99
N ALA A 18 -7.26 -21.99 -1.90
CA ALA A 18 -7.65 -20.74 -2.57
C ALA A 18 -7.61 -20.87 -4.09
N LEU A 19 -6.65 -21.60 -4.65
CA LEU A 19 -6.59 -21.87 -6.09
C LEU A 19 -7.83 -22.62 -6.57
N ALA A 20 -8.28 -23.62 -5.82
CA ALA A 20 -9.45 -24.42 -6.16
C ALA A 20 -10.78 -23.64 -6.07
N GLN A 21 -10.82 -22.58 -5.26
CA GLN A 21 -12.02 -21.76 -5.03
C GLN A 21 -11.96 -20.39 -5.73
N ALA A 22 -10.88 -20.08 -6.42
CA ALA A 22 -10.66 -18.76 -7.02
C ALA A 22 -11.74 -18.43 -8.05
N THR A 23 -12.42 -17.31 -7.87
CA THR A 23 -13.46 -16.82 -8.79
C THR A 23 -12.95 -15.66 -9.65
N SER A 24 -11.86 -15.03 -9.24
CA SER A 24 -11.20 -13.95 -9.98
C SER A 24 -9.80 -14.32 -10.45
N LEU A 25 -9.40 -13.77 -11.59
CA LEU A 25 -8.05 -13.93 -12.13
C LEU A 25 -6.97 -13.40 -11.16
N ASN A 26 -7.31 -12.41 -10.34
CA ASN A 26 -6.41 -11.84 -9.35
C ASN A 26 -6.17 -12.79 -8.17
N GLU A 27 -7.23 -13.45 -7.68
CA GLU A 27 -7.11 -14.51 -6.66
C GLU A 27 -6.27 -15.67 -7.18
N LEU A 28 -6.57 -16.12 -8.41
CA LEU A 28 -5.84 -17.22 -9.06
C LEU A 28 -4.35 -16.91 -9.14
N ARG A 29 -3.98 -15.74 -9.68
CA ARG A 29 -2.58 -15.31 -9.80
C ARG A 29 -1.90 -15.13 -8.44
N ALA A 30 -2.63 -14.64 -7.44
CA ALA A 30 -2.08 -14.48 -6.09
C ALA A 30 -1.75 -15.84 -5.44
N ALA A 31 -2.65 -16.82 -5.56
CA ALA A 31 -2.41 -18.19 -5.11
C ALA A 31 -1.27 -18.86 -5.88
N GLN A 32 -1.27 -18.77 -7.21
CA GLN A 32 -0.21 -19.35 -8.05
C GLN A 32 1.16 -18.74 -7.79
N ALA A 33 1.25 -17.43 -7.50
CA ALA A 33 2.50 -16.76 -7.15
C ALA A 33 3.15 -17.34 -5.88
N VAL A 34 2.37 -17.97 -4.99
CA VAL A 34 2.87 -18.69 -3.81
C VAL A 34 3.18 -20.14 -4.15
N LEU A 35 2.33 -20.81 -4.92
CA LEU A 35 2.46 -22.23 -5.24
C LEU A 35 3.62 -22.55 -6.18
N LEU A 36 3.85 -21.75 -7.22
CA LEU A 36 4.88 -22.03 -8.22
C LEU A 36 6.29 -22.10 -7.61
N PRO A 37 6.72 -21.17 -6.74
CA PRO A 37 8.00 -21.31 -6.04
C PRO A 37 8.03 -22.46 -5.03
N ALA A 38 6.87 -22.78 -4.43
CA ALA A 38 6.78 -23.75 -3.33
C ALA A 38 6.78 -25.20 -3.81
N VAL A 39 6.10 -25.48 -4.92
CA VAL A 39 5.87 -26.84 -5.45
C VAL A 39 6.79 -27.12 -6.64
N ALA A 40 6.96 -26.15 -7.53
CA ALA A 40 7.77 -26.30 -8.75
C ALA A 40 9.18 -25.70 -8.62
N HIS A 41 9.57 -25.25 -7.42
CA HIS A 41 10.89 -24.69 -7.12
C HIS A 41 11.34 -23.53 -8.03
N THR A 42 10.38 -22.84 -8.65
CA THR A 42 10.66 -21.78 -9.62
C THR A 42 11.28 -20.53 -8.99
N THR A 43 12.12 -19.83 -9.75
CA THR A 43 12.62 -18.50 -9.40
C THR A 43 11.50 -17.44 -9.48
N LEU A 44 11.77 -16.23 -8.99
CA LEU A 44 10.77 -15.14 -9.11
C LEU A 44 10.61 -14.72 -10.57
N GLU A 45 11.70 -14.79 -11.34
CA GLU A 45 11.77 -14.53 -12.77
C GLU A 45 10.95 -15.56 -13.56
N GLU A 46 11.15 -16.85 -13.28
CA GLU A 46 10.36 -17.95 -13.89
C GLU A 46 8.88 -17.87 -13.50
N THR A 47 8.58 -17.61 -12.23
CA THR A 47 7.21 -17.42 -11.76
C THR A 47 6.53 -16.27 -12.51
N ALA A 48 7.25 -15.16 -12.71
CA ALA A 48 6.75 -14.01 -13.46
C ALA A 48 6.44 -14.37 -14.92
N ALA A 49 7.33 -15.10 -15.58
CA ALA A 49 7.12 -15.56 -16.95
C ALA A 49 5.89 -16.48 -17.06
N LEU A 50 5.74 -17.44 -16.15
CA LEU A 50 4.59 -18.36 -16.11
C LEU A 50 3.26 -17.65 -15.87
N LEU A 51 3.26 -16.59 -15.05
CA LEU A 51 2.05 -15.82 -14.73
C LEU A 51 1.74 -14.69 -15.74
N GLY A 52 2.67 -14.40 -16.65
CA GLY A 52 2.56 -13.26 -17.57
C GLY A 52 2.60 -11.90 -16.86
N VAL A 53 3.39 -11.78 -15.78
CA VAL A 53 3.52 -10.54 -15.00
C VAL A 53 4.98 -10.10 -14.90
N SER A 54 5.22 -8.87 -14.47
CA SER A 54 6.59 -8.43 -14.20
C SER A 54 7.17 -9.14 -12.97
N ARG A 55 8.49 -9.35 -12.94
CA ARG A 55 9.23 -9.92 -11.80
C ARG A 55 8.91 -9.21 -10.48
N ALA A 56 8.76 -7.88 -10.49
CA ALA A 56 8.41 -7.09 -9.32
C ALA A 56 6.97 -7.32 -8.82
N SER A 57 6.08 -7.86 -9.65
CA SER A 57 4.69 -8.14 -9.30
C SER A 57 4.52 -9.45 -8.53
N VAL A 58 5.40 -10.43 -8.73
CA VAL A 58 5.36 -11.72 -8.01
C VAL A 58 5.39 -11.55 -6.49
N PRO A 59 6.37 -10.85 -5.88
CA PRO A 59 6.36 -10.65 -4.43
C PRO A 59 5.15 -9.84 -3.93
N ARG A 60 4.61 -8.93 -4.75
CA ARG A 60 3.39 -8.17 -4.41
C ARG A 60 2.16 -9.08 -4.40
N LEU A 61 2.06 -10.01 -5.35
CA LEU A 61 1.00 -11.01 -5.40
C LEU A 61 1.09 -11.97 -4.21
N GLN A 62 2.29 -12.44 -3.87
CA GLN A 62 2.50 -13.25 -2.67
C GLN A 62 2.15 -12.49 -1.38
N GLN A 63 2.51 -11.21 -1.30
CA GLN A 63 2.16 -10.35 -0.18
C GLN A 63 0.64 -10.18 -0.07
N ARG A 64 -0.03 -9.84 -1.18
CA ARG A 64 -1.50 -9.77 -1.24
C ARG A 64 -2.17 -11.06 -0.82
N PHE A 65 -1.62 -12.21 -1.23
CA PHE A 65 -2.14 -13.52 -0.80
C PHE A 65 -2.03 -13.70 0.72
N ARG A 66 -0.89 -13.33 1.31
CA ARG A 66 -0.68 -13.39 2.77
C ARG A 66 -1.57 -12.41 3.54
N GLU A 67 -1.80 -11.23 2.96
CA GLU A 67 -2.63 -10.15 3.54
C GLU A 67 -4.14 -10.39 3.34
N GLY A 68 -4.53 -11.16 2.31
CA GLY A 68 -5.92 -11.44 1.90
C GLY A 68 -6.77 -12.25 2.89
N ARG A 69 -6.32 -12.40 4.14
CA ARG A 69 -7.14 -12.88 5.27
C ARG A 69 -8.03 -11.81 5.88
N GLU A 70 -7.93 -10.56 5.44
CA GLU A 70 -8.87 -9.50 5.82
C GLU A 70 -9.08 -8.56 4.62
N PRO A 71 -10.27 -8.51 4.00
CA PRO A 71 -10.70 -7.35 3.24
C PRO A 71 -11.13 -6.22 4.19
N SER A 72 -10.51 -6.09 5.38
CA SER A 72 -10.49 -4.77 5.99
C SER A 72 -9.66 -3.93 5.05
N ARG A 73 -10.29 -2.92 4.45
CA ARG A 73 -9.64 -1.72 3.92
C ARG A 73 -8.33 -1.56 4.69
N SER A 74 -7.19 -1.98 4.14
CA SER A 74 -5.92 -1.43 4.61
C SER A 74 -6.16 0.05 4.38
N PRO A 75 -6.42 0.86 5.43
CA PRO A 75 -6.84 2.23 5.22
C PRO A 75 -5.73 2.77 4.35
N ARG A 76 -6.08 3.28 3.15
CA ARG A 76 -5.11 3.85 2.21
C ARG A 76 -4.15 4.57 3.10
N ARG A 77 -2.89 4.10 3.19
CA ARG A 77 -1.92 4.66 4.14
C ARG A 77 -2.09 6.16 3.97
N GLY A 78 -2.44 6.88 5.03
CA GLY A 78 -2.69 8.32 4.92
C GLY A 78 -1.36 8.97 4.57
N TRP A 79 -0.95 8.92 3.30
CA TRP A 79 0.22 9.61 2.80
C TRP A 79 -0.21 11.07 2.75
N GLY A 80 0.27 11.84 3.72
CA GLY A 80 -0.22 13.19 3.99
C GLY A 80 -1.31 13.25 5.06
N GLY A 81 -1.48 14.45 5.62
CA GLY A 81 -2.34 14.75 6.75
C GLY A 81 -1.60 15.57 7.81
N ARG A 82 -2.32 15.95 8.88
CA ARG A 82 -1.82 16.79 9.97
C ARG A 82 -0.86 16.08 10.95
N ARG A 83 -0.14 15.05 10.49
CA ARG A 83 0.75 14.24 11.34
C ARG A 83 1.90 15.02 11.97
N ARG A 84 2.29 16.13 11.33
CA ARG A 84 3.30 17.08 11.81
C ARG A 84 2.72 18.48 11.96
N ALA A 85 1.40 18.61 12.15
CA ALA A 85 0.81 19.92 12.40
C ALA A 85 1.32 20.43 13.76
N LEU A 86 1.78 21.68 13.77
CA LEU A 86 2.24 22.36 14.99
C LEU A 86 1.07 22.94 15.80
N MET A 87 -0.10 23.10 15.17
CA MET A 87 -1.30 23.67 15.75
C MET A 87 -2.49 22.74 15.57
N THR A 88 -3.40 22.78 16.53
CA THR A 88 -4.75 22.24 16.38
C THR A 88 -5.53 23.00 15.30
N LEU A 89 -6.67 22.45 14.85
CA LEU A 89 -7.50 23.11 13.85
C LEU A 89 -8.07 24.45 14.34
N GLU A 90 -8.36 24.56 15.64
CA GLU A 90 -8.92 25.77 16.23
C GLU A 90 -7.85 26.86 16.36
N GLU A 91 -6.66 26.49 16.82
CA GLU A 91 -5.51 27.41 16.90
C GLU A 91 -5.10 27.93 15.54
N GLU A 92 -5.05 27.08 14.52
CA GLU A 92 -4.72 27.53 13.15
C GLU A 92 -5.79 28.48 12.60
N LYS A 93 -7.07 28.23 12.88
CA LYS A 93 -8.14 29.15 12.47
C LYS A 93 -8.02 30.50 13.14
N ALA A 94 -7.73 30.52 14.45
CA ALA A 94 -7.50 31.76 15.19
C ALA A 94 -6.26 32.50 14.68
N PHE A 95 -5.17 31.77 14.43
CA PHE A 95 -3.94 32.31 13.87
C PHE A 95 -4.17 32.93 12.49
N LEU A 96 -4.90 32.25 11.59
CA LEU A 96 -5.13 32.72 10.22
C LEU A 96 -6.22 33.81 10.10
N ALA A 97 -7.07 34.00 11.12
CA ALA A 97 -8.22 34.91 11.07
C ALA A 97 -7.89 36.34 10.58
N PRO A 98 -6.80 37.00 11.01
CA PRO A 98 -6.46 38.35 10.54
C PRO A 98 -6.17 38.41 9.03
N TRP A 99 -5.49 37.38 8.50
CA TRP A 99 -5.19 37.29 7.08
C TRP A 99 -6.41 36.92 6.24
N VAL A 100 -7.33 36.13 6.78
CA VAL A 100 -8.60 35.81 6.11
C VAL A 100 -9.44 37.07 5.90
N GLU A 101 -9.51 37.95 6.90
CA GLU A 101 -10.23 39.22 6.76
C GLU A 101 -9.54 40.15 5.76
N GLN A 102 -8.20 40.24 5.78
CA GLN A 102 -7.43 40.99 4.78
C GLN A 102 -7.62 40.45 3.35
N ALA A 103 -7.67 39.12 3.17
CA ALA A 103 -7.89 38.46 1.89
C ALA A 103 -9.24 38.81 1.27
N ARG A 104 -10.25 39.06 2.10
CA ARG A 104 -11.60 39.40 1.62
C ARG A 104 -11.69 40.83 1.09
N THR A 105 -10.81 41.71 1.56
CA THR A 105 -10.85 43.14 1.23
C THR A 105 -9.78 43.57 0.22
N ALA A 106 -8.67 42.83 0.11
CA ALA A 106 -7.52 43.21 -0.71
C ALA A 106 -7.33 42.28 -1.93
N ASP A 107 -7.04 42.88 -3.10
CA ASP A 107 -6.67 42.16 -4.33
C ASP A 107 -5.32 41.42 -4.23
N LEU A 108 -4.47 41.76 -3.24
CA LEU A 108 -3.15 41.15 -3.04
C LEU A 108 -2.86 40.89 -1.56
N LEU A 109 -2.51 39.64 -1.23
CA LEU A 109 -2.21 39.21 0.14
C LEU A 109 -0.71 38.97 0.31
N VAL A 110 -0.08 39.72 1.22
CA VAL A 110 1.35 39.58 1.53
C VAL A 110 1.54 38.50 2.60
N VAL A 111 2.11 37.36 2.20
CA VAL A 111 2.30 36.17 3.06
C VAL A 111 3.61 36.24 3.86
N SER A 112 4.50 37.19 3.59
CA SER A 112 5.80 37.30 4.27
C SER A 112 5.71 37.35 5.80
N PRO A 113 4.77 38.09 6.42
CA PRO A 113 4.59 38.09 7.88
C PRO A 113 4.16 36.73 8.45
N LEU A 114 3.45 35.91 7.68
CA LEU A 114 2.98 34.59 8.11
C LEU A 114 4.13 33.59 8.29
N ARG A 115 5.24 33.77 7.57
CA ARG A 115 6.42 32.90 7.67
C ARG A 115 7.34 33.26 8.85
N ALA A 116 7.18 34.46 9.40
CA ALA A 116 8.04 34.98 10.47
C ALA A 116 7.44 34.76 11.87
N ALA A 117 6.14 34.48 11.95
CA ALA A 117 5.42 34.09 13.16
C ALA A 117 5.49 32.56 13.37
#